data_AF-A0A4V4H679-F1
#
_entry.id   AF-A0A4V4H679-F1
#
_cell.length_a   1.000
_cell.length_b   1.000
_cell.length_c   1.000
_cell.angle_alpha   90.00
_cell.angle_beta   90.00
_cell.angle_gamma   90.00
#
_symmetry.space_group_name_H-M   'P 1'
#
loop_
_entity.id
_entity.type
_entity.pdbx_description
1 polymer ?
#
loop_
_entity_poly.entity_id
_entity_poly.type
_entity_poly.pdbx_seq_one_letter_code
_entity_poly.pdbx_strand_id
1 'polypeptide(L)'
;MDSLSDSTGPAVGSAQSSQQRSPRPLEKFQDLMLKVRSHWQAYEDALVHNTKDELLVAYDHPLEACGVAVVAGILLLRGRFKTEEERLTEAESFLREINESVTKLKKESKNILTKVSYGEEDLLRGRTKIRAAGHEIQRLNKSIYKIESEAADLMEELRTIPGRTALELRAEVAPMTSSLKNQRLELNERVTKISELGIRV
;
A
#
# COMPACT_ATOMS: atom_id res chain seq x y z
N MET A 1 39.85 -42.80 -1.26
CA MET A 1 38.89 -43.46 -2.16
C MET A 1 37.59 -43.66 -1.39
N ASP A 2 36.47 -43.48 -2.08
CA ASP A 2 35.07 -43.85 -1.73
C ASP A 2 34.18 -42.89 -0.91
N SER A 3 33.54 -41.96 -1.65
CA SER A 3 32.10 -41.91 -2.04
C SER A 3 30.92 -42.12 -1.07
N LEU A 4 30.01 -41.11 -1.11
CA LEU A 4 28.52 -41.13 -1.10
C LEU A 4 27.78 -41.59 0.18
N SER A 5 26.67 -41.01 0.69
CA SER A 5 25.60 -40.08 0.26
C SER A 5 24.94 -39.55 1.58
N ASP A 6 24.02 -38.59 1.70
CA ASP A 6 22.93 -38.11 0.84
C ASP A 6 22.29 -36.85 1.46
N SER A 7 21.51 -36.13 0.65
CA SER A 7 20.24 -35.47 0.98
C SER A 7 20.09 -34.02 0.47
N THR A 8 19.41 -33.95 -0.69
CA THR A 8 18.17 -33.17 -0.93
C THR A 8 18.24 -31.63 -0.91
N GLY A 9 18.01 -31.01 -2.09
CA GLY A 9 17.79 -29.56 -2.31
C GLY A 9 16.42 -29.05 -1.80
N PRO A 10 15.81 -27.95 -2.31
CA PRO A 10 16.22 -27.00 -3.35
C PRO A 10 16.08 -25.49 -2.96
N ALA A 11 16.53 -24.63 -3.88
CA ALA A 11 15.97 -23.30 -4.19
C ALA A 11 15.61 -22.32 -3.06
N VAL A 12 16.49 -21.36 -2.81
CA VAL A 12 16.07 -19.96 -2.65
C VAL A 12 16.92 -19.13 -3.61
N GLY A 13 16.40 -18.94 -4.82
CA GLY A 13 16.87 -17.94 -5.74
C GLY A 13 16.83 -16.59 -5.04
N SER A 14 18.01 -16.06 -4.77
CA SER A 14 18.23 -14.76 -4.17
C SER A 14 17.73 -13.69 -5.14
N ALA A 15 16.46 -13.34 -5.02
CA ALA A 15 15.92 -12.12 -5.61
C ALA A 15 16.42 -10.94 -4.77
N GLN A 16 17.67 -10.54 -5.01
CA GLN A 16 18.16 -9.22 -4.63
C GLN A 16 17.37 -8.18 -5.43
N SER A 17 16.19 -7.79 -4.93
CA SER A 17 15.64 -6.50 -5.31
C SER A 17 16.49 -5.45 -4.61
N SER A 18 17.42 -4.85 -5.36
CA SER A 18 18.01 -3.57 -5.05
C SER A 18 16.88 -2.56 -4.93
N GLN A 19 16.32 -2.49 -3.73
CA GLN A 19 15.42 -1.43 -3.30
C GLN A 19 16.29 -0.19 -3.13
N GLN A 20 16.59 0.46 -4.26
CA GLN A 20 17.03 1.85 -4.30
C GLN A 20 15.91 2.68 -3.67
N ARG A 21 16.01 2.80 -2.34
CA ARG A 21 15.19 3.61 -1.45
C ARG A 21 15.44 5.06 -1.83
N SER A 22 14.82 5.48 -2.92
CA SER A 22 14.75 6.89 -3.30
C SER A 22 14.16 7.66 -2.11
N PRO A 23 14.75 8.79 -1.68
CA PRO A 23 14.19 9.56 -0.58
C PRO A 23 12.74 9.88 -0.90
N ARG A 24 11.83 9.62 0.05
CA ARG A 24 10.40 9.80 -0.21
C ARG A 24 10.18 11.26 -0.59
N PRO A 25 9.45 11.58 -1.68
CA PRO A 25 9.23 12.97 -2.10
C PRO A 25 8.70 13.88 -0.99
N LEU A 26 7.96 13.30 -0.03
CA LEU A 26 7.43 13.98 1.15
C LEU A 26 8.53 14.38 2.16
N GLU A 27 9.56 13.55 2.35
CA GLU A 27 10.70 13.88 3.23
C GLU A 27 11.51 15.03 2.65
N LYS A 28 11.72 15.04 1.33
CA LYS A 28 12.37 16.17 0.64
C LYS A 28 11.56 17.45 0.78
N PHE A 29 10.24 17.39 0.61
CA PHE A 29 9.38 18.56 0.80
C PHE A 29 9.43 19.10 2.24
N GLN A 30 9.46 18.22 3.25
CA GLN A 30 9.59 18.62 4.64
C GLN A 30 10.93 19.31 4.92
N ASP A 31 12.03 18.76 4.39
CA ASP A 31 13.37 19.34 4.53
C ASP A 31 13.45 20.74 3.89
N LEU A 32 12.87 20.89 2.70
CA LEU A 32 12.78 22.19 2.00
C LEU A 32 11.94 23.21 2.81
N MET A 33 10.80 22.78 3.37
CA MET A 33 9.95 23.63 4.22
C MET A 33 10.65 24.08 5.51
N LEU A 34 11.42 23.19 6.14
CA LEU A 34 12.20 23.51 7.34
C LEU A 34 13.32 24.51 7.02
N LYS A 35 13.98 24.34 5.87
CA LYS A 35 15.03 25.24 5.40
C LYS A 35 14.51 26.65 5.11
N VAL A 36 13.32 26.77 4.51
CA VAL A 36 12.64 28.07 4.29
C VAL A 36 12.36 28.76 5.62
N ARG A 37 11.85 28.02 6.62
CA ARG A 37 11.53 28.57 7.94
C ARG A 37 12.77 29.10 8.66
N SER A 38 13.85 28.32 8.69
CA SER A 38 15.10 28.73 9.36
C SER A 38 15.75 29.94 8.69
N HIS A 39 15.70 30.01 7.35
CA HIS A 39 16.27 31.12 6.60
C HIS A 39 15.49 32.44 6.83
N TRP A 40 14.18 32.35 7.04
CA TRP A 40 13.35 33.51 7.34
C TRP A 40 13.59 34.04 8.76
N GLN A 41 13.66 33.17 9.76
CA GLN A 41 13.87 33.57 11.16
C GLN A 41 15.22 34.27 11.37
N ALA A 42 16.30 33.78 10.74
CA ALA A 42 17.61 34.41 10.83
C ALA A 42 17.63 35.85 10.25
N TYR A 43 16.77 36.13 9.28
CA TYR A 43 16.64 37.47 8.69
C TYR A 43 15.87 38.43 9.60
N GLU A 44 14.82 37.95 10.28
CA GLU A 44 14.04 38.74 11.23
C GLU A 44 14.91 39.19 12.41
N ASP A 45 15.70 38.28 12.97
CA ASP A 45 16.57 38.55 14.11
C ASP A 45 17.67 39.57 13.77
N ALA A 46 18.27 39.49 12.58
CA ALA A 46 19.32 40.42 12.16
C ALA A 46 18.80 41.85 11.94
N LEU A 47 17.59 42.01 11.41
CA LEU A 47 16.97 43.33 11.25
C LEU A 47 16.59 43.96 12.60
N VAL A 48 16.00 43.17 13.49
CA VAL A 48 15.58 43.61 14.81
C VAL A 48 16.79 43.97 15.69
N HIS A 49 17.91 43.26 15.53
CA HIS A 49 19.16 43.56 16.24
C HIS A 49 19.83 44.85 15.74
N ASN A 50 20.00 44.98 14.42
CA ASN A 50 20.67 46.15 13.85
C ASN A 50 19.90 47.46 14.08
N THR A 51 18.58 47.43 14.03
CA THR A 51 17.76 48.62 14.34
C THR A 51 17.81 49.02 15.82
N LYS A 52 18.00 48.06 16.73
CA LYS A 52 18.15 48.36 18.17
C LYS A 52 19.51 48.96 18.49
N ASP A 53 20.58 48.43 17.90
CA ASP A 53 21.94 48.92 18.13
C ASP A 53 22.16 50.32 17.53
N GLU A 54 21.60 50.58 16.34
CA GLU A 54 21.76 51.87 15.66
C GLU A 54 20.92 52.98 16.33
N LEU A 55 19.78 52.64 16.94
CA LEU A 55 18.97 53.58 17.74
C LEU A 55 19.66 53.95 19.07
N LEU A 56 20.43 53.03 19.65
CA LEU A 56 21.21 53.25 20.87
C LEU A 56 22.38 54.19 20.64
N VAL A 57 23.02 54.16 19.47
CA VAL A 57 24.15 55.03 19.10
C VAL A 57 23.70 56.45 18.72
N ALA A 58 22.48 56.60 18.19
CA ALA A 58 21.91 57.91 17.81
C ALA A 58 21.55 58.82 19.00
N TYR A 59 21.50 58.29 20.22
CA TYR A 59 21.18 59.04 21.43
C TYR A 59 22.33 59.97 21.88
N ASP A 60 23.59 59.65 21.56
CA ASP A 60 24.75 60.37 22.10
C ASP A 60 25.37 61.46 21.19
N HIS A 61 25.12 61.48 19.87
CA HIS A 61 25.68 62.52 18.96
C HIS A 61 24.75 62.92 17.79
N PRO A 62 23.95 64.00 17.91
CA PRO A 62 22.85 64.30 16.98
C PRO A 62 23.21 65.01 15.66
N LEU A 63 24.42 65.57 15.47
CA LEU A 63 24.69 66.42 14.30
C LEU A 63 25.69 65.84 13.28
N GLU A 64 26.60 64.94 13.69
CA GLU A 64 27.58 64.31 12.78
C GLU A 64 27.14 62.91 12.31
N ALA A 65 26.22 62.26 13.02
CA ALA A 65 25.71 60.94 12.67
C ALA A 65 24.80 60.93 11.42
N CYS A 66 24.17 62.06 11.10
CA CYS A 66 23.15 62.12 10.05
C CYS A 66 23.74 61.94 8.63
N GLY A 67 24.95 62.43 8.38
CA GLY A 67 25.63 62.27 7.08
C GLY A 67 26.18 60.86 6.85
N VAL A 68 26.73 60.25 7.90
CA VAL A 68 27.25 58.87 7.86
C VAL A 68 26.10 57.86 7.74
N ALA A 69 24.98 58.08 8.43
CA ALA A 69 23.80 57.23 8.33
C ALA A 69 23.18 57.23 6.92
N VAL A 70 23.16 58.38 6.23
CA VAL A 70 22.65 58.47 4.85
C VAL A 70 23.56 57.76 3.86
N VAL A 71 24.88 57.92 3.97
CA VAL A 71 25.84 57.25 3.07
C VAL A 71 25.90 55.74 3.35
N ALA A 72 25.88 55.34 4.63
CA ALA A 72 25.74 53.94 5.02
C ALA A 72 24.43 53.36 4.50
N GLY A 73 23.31 54.07 4.64
CA GLY A 73 22.00 53.67 4.12
C GLY A 73 22.00 53.48 2.59
N ILE A 74 22.65 54.36 1.84
CA ILE A 74 22.78 54.26 0.38
C ILE A 74 23.70 53.09 -0.02
N LEU A 75 24.81 52.87 0.69
CA LEU A 75 25.71 51.73 0.44
C LEU A 75 25.05 50.40 0.79
N LEU A 76 24.26 50.37 1.88
CA LEU A 76 23.48 49.23 2.32
C LEU A 76 22.36 48.95 1.30
N LEU A 77 21.66 49.97 0.79
CA LEU A 77 20.72 49.81 -0.33
C LEU A 77 21.43 49.25 -1.58
N ARG A 78 22.61 49.79 -1.94
CA ARG A 78 23.34 49.38 -3.16
C ARG A 78 23.96 47.99 -3.06
N GLY A 79 24.35 47.55 -1.86
CA GLY A 79 24.75 46.17 -1.57
C GLY A 79 23.56 45.21 -1.58
N ARG A 80 22.39 45.64 -1.05
CA ARG A 80 21.15 44.86 -1.06
C ARG A 80 20.70 44.50 -2.48
N PHE A 81 20.80 45.40 -3.45
CA PHE A 81 20.40 45.06 -4.83
C PHE A 81 21.22 43.94 -5.47
N LYS A 82 22.55 43.85 -5.22
CA LYS A 82 23.38 42.74 -5.72
C LYS A 82 23.04 41.42 -5.03
N THR A 83 22.79 41.46 -3.72
CA THR A 83 22.41 40.28 -2.93
C THR A 83 20.96 39.88 -3.16
N GLU A 84 20.10 40.80 -3.58
CA GLU A 84 18.68 40.56 -3.87
C GLU A 84 18.48 39.89 -5.23
N GLU A 85 19.29 40.20 -6.25
CA GLU A 85 19.29 39.48 -7.53
C GLU A 85 19.74 38.01 -7.37
N GLU A 86 20.77 37.75 -6.57
CA GLU A 86 21.21 36.38 -6.25
C GLU A 86 20.17 35.62 -5.42
N ARG A 87 19.52 36.27 -4.45
CA ARG A 87 18.44 35.66 -3.65
C ARG A 87 17.15 35.45 -4.44
N LEU A 88 16.88 36.31 -5.44
CA LEU A 88 15.73 36.18 -6.34
C LEU A 88 15.93 34.98 -7.27
N THR A 89 17.12 34.82 -7.84
CA THR A 89 17.44 33.63 -8.67
C THR A 89 17.46 32.34 -7.85
N GLU A 90 17.92 32.38 -6.59
CA GLU A 90 17.80 31.23 -5.66
C GLU A 90 16.33 30.90 -5.36
N ALA A 91 15.52 31.91 -5.03
CA ALA A 91 14.08 31.73 -4.76
C ALA A 91 13.32 31.22 -5.99
N GLU A 92 13.63 31.72 -7.19
CA GLU A 92 13.06 31.22 -8.45
C GLU A 92 13.46 29.77 -8.72
N SER A 93 14.73 29.41 -8.48
CA SER A 93 15.21 28.03 -8.64
C SER A 93 14.52 27.07 -7.67
N PHE A 94 14.29 27.51 -6.43
CA PHE A 94 13.59 26.76 -5.40
C PHE A 94 12.09 26.62 -5.71
N LEU A 95 11.44 27.68 -6.17
CA LEU A 95 10.05 27.61 -6.65
C LEU A 95 9.90 26.67 -7.84
N ARG A 96 10.89 26.66 -8.75
CA ARG A 96 10.93 25.71 -9.87
C ARG A 96 11.03 24.27 -9.36
N GLU A 97 11.92 23.99 -8.40
CA GLU A 97 12.07 22.67 -7.79
C GLU A 97 10.79 22.21 -7.06
N ILE A 98 10.12 23.12 -6.34
CA ILE A 98 8.82 22.84 -5.71
C ILE A 98 7.78 22.51 -6.79
N ASN A 99 7.69 23.30 -7.85
CA ASN A 99 6.73 23.09 -8.92
C ASN A 99 6.95 21.74 -9.63
N GLU A 100 8.21 21.38 -9.90
CA GLU A 100 8.57 20.06 -10.44
C GLU A 100 8.18 18.93 -9.49
N SER A 101 8.43 19.11 -8.18
CA SER A 101 8.07 18.13 -7.16
C SER A 101 6.56 17.95 -7.03
N VAL A 102 5.80 19.05 -7.05
CA VAL A 102 4.33 19.05 -6.98
C VAL A 102 3.72 18.41 -8.23
N THR A 103 4.23 18.71 -9.43
CA THR A 103 3.74 18.09 -10.67
C THR A 103 4.03 16.59 -10.70
N LYS A 104 5.20 16.16 -10.24
CA LYS A 104 5.53 14.74 -10.06
C LYS A 104 4.59 14.06 -9.06
N LEU A 105 4.39 14.66 -7.89
CA LEU A 105 3.49 14.13 -6.87
C LEU A 105 2.05 14.04 -7.37
N LYS A 106 1.57 15.03 -8.12
CA LYS A 106 0.25 15.01 -8.75
C LYS A 106 0.10 13.86 -9.75
N LYS A 107 1.13 13.61 -10.56
CA LYS A 107 1.16 12.49 -11.50
C LYS A 107 1.17 11.14 -10.77
N GLU A 108 2.00 11.00 -9.75
CA GLU A 108 2.09 9.79 -8.94
C GLU A 108 0.78 9.52 -8.20
N SER A 109 0.18 10.54 -7.58
CA SER A 109 -1.12 10.45 -6.91
C SER A 109 -2.22 10.00 -7.88
N LYS A 110 -2.30 10.59 -9.08
CA LYS A 110 -3.26 10.16 -10.12
C LYS A 110 -3.05 8.69 -10.50
N ASN A 111 -1.80 8.28 -10.70
CA ASN A 111 -1.47 6.90 -11.06
C ASN A 111 -1.83 5.90 -9.93
N ILE A 112 -1.58 6.25 -8.67
CA ILE A 112 -1.98 5.43 -7.52
C ILE A 112 -3.50 5.34 -7.45
N LEU A 113 -4.22 6.46 -7.60
CA LEU A 113 -5.68 6.47 -7.58
C LEU A 113 -6.27 5.58 -8.68
N THR A 114 -5.75 5.66 -9.90
CA THR A 114 -6.21 4.77 -10.99
C THR A 114 -5.92 3.31 -10.68
N LYS A 115 -4.74 2.98 -10.13
CA LYS A 115 -4.39 1.60 -9.77
C LYS A 115 -5.28 1.06 -8.65
N VAL A 116 -5.60 1.89 -7.65
CA VAL A 116 -6.53 1.51 -6.57
C VAL A 116 -7.93 1.28 -7.12
N SER A 117 -8.42 2.16 -8.00
CA SER A 117 -9.73 1.99 -8.65
C SER A 117 -9.83 0.68 -9.42
N TYR A 118 -8.83 0.35 -10.25
CA TYR A 118 -8.80 -0.93 -10.97
C TYR A 118 -8.71 -2.12 -10.02
N GLY A 119 -7.86 -2.01 -8.98
CA GLY A 119 -7.74 -3.06 -7.96
C GLY A 119 -9.05 -3.29 -7.19
N GLU A 120 -9.81 -2.24 -6.89
CA GLU A 120 -11.11 -2.33 -6.24
C GLU A 120 -12.15 -3.03 -7.15
N GLU A 121 -12.23 -2.64 -8.42
CA GLU A 121 -13.10 -3.30 -9.40
C GLU A 121 -12.78 -4.79 -9.55
N ASP A 122 -11.50 -5.14 -9.61
CA ASP A 122 -11.04 -6.52 -9.70
C ASP A 122 -11.39 -7.33 -8.44
N LEU A 123 -11.23 -6.73 -7.25
CA LEU A 123 -11.62 -7.36 -5.98
C LEU A 123 -13.14 -7.58 -5.89
N LEU A 124 -13.95 -6.59 -6.29
CA LEU A 124 -15.41 -6.72 -6.31
C LEU A 124 -15.86 -7.80 -7.30
N ARG A 125 -15.24 -7.85 -8.48
CA ARG A 125 -15.47 -8.89 -9.48
C ARG A 125 -15.08 -10.27 -8.94
N GLY A 126 -13.91 -10.37 -8.29
CA GLY A 126 -13.43 -11.59 -7.64
C GLY A 126 -14.40 -12.08 -6.55
N ARG A 127 -14.83 -11.19 -5.65
CA ARG A 127 -15.81 -11.47 -4.60
C ARG A 127 -17.13 -11.99 -5.16
N THR A 128 -17.60 -11.41 -6.26
CA THR A 128 -18.84 -11.84 -6.93
C THR A 128 -18.70 -13.23 -7.55
N LYS A 129 -17.56 -13.51 -8.21
CA LYS A 129 -17.25 -14.85 -8.75
C LYS A 129 -17.18 -15.91 -7.65
N ILE A 130 -16.52 -15.61 -6.52
CA ILE A 130 -16.44 -16.54 -5.38
C ILE A 130 -17.83 -16.80 -4.80
N ARG A 131 -18.67 -15.76 -4.66
CA ARG A 131 -20.06 -15.93 -4.21
C ARG A 131 -20.87 -16.84 -5.14
N ALA A 132 -20.79 -16.61 -6.46
CA ALA A 132 -21.48 -17.45 -7.44
C ALA A 132 -20.99 -18.90 -7.39
N ALA A 133 -19.67 -19.12 -7.31
CA ALA A 133 -19.09 -20.46 -7.12
C ALA A 133 -19.56 -21.11 -5.81
N GLY A 134 -19.68 -20.33 -4.73
CA GLY A 134 -20.25 -20.79 -3.47
C GLY A 134 -21.67 -21.31 -3.64
N HIS A 135 -22.55 -20.57 -4.33
CA HIS A 135 -23.93 -21.02 -4.57
C HIS A 135 -23.98 -22.29 -5.41
N GLU A 136 -23.12 -22.44 -6.41
CA GLU A 136 -23.01 -23.68 -7.19
C GLU A 136 -22.54 -24.85 -6.33
N ILE A 137 -21.56 -24.65 -5.43
CA ILE A 137 -21.13 -25.67 -4.47
C ILE A 137 -22.29 -26.06 -3.56
N GLN A 138 -23.05 -25.09 -3.05
CA GLN A 138 -24.19 -25.36 -2.18
C GLN A 138 -25.30 -26.12 -2.92
N ARG A 139 -25.54 -25.80 -4.21
CA ARG A 139 -26.48 -26.52 -5.07
C ARG A 139 -26.02 -27.95 -5.30
N LEU A 140 -24.75 -28.15 -5.62
CA LEU A 140 -24.15 -29.48 -5.82
C LEU A 140 -24.18 -30.31 -4.53
N ASN A 141 -23.92 -29.70 -3.38
CA ASN A 141 -24.01 -30.32 -2.07
C ASN A 141 -25.43 -30.85 -1.79
N LYS A 142 -26.47 -30.05 -2.12
CA LYS A 142 -27.87 -30.49 -2.02
C LYS A 142 -28.20 -31.65 -2.96
N SER A 143 -27.66 -31.66 -4.18
CA SER A 143 -27.88 -32.80 -5.09
C SER A 143 -27.14 -34.05 -4.63
N ILE A 144 -25.90 -33.93 -4.15
CA ILE A 144 -25.15 -35.06 -3.59
C ILE A 144 -25.86 -35.62 -2.36
N TYR A 145 -26.40 -34.76 -1.49
CA TYR A 145 -27.21 -35.19 -0.35
C TYR A 145 -28.40 -36.07 -0.76
N LYS A 146 -29.12 -35.70 -1.83
CA LYS A 146 -30.24 -36.49 -2.35
C LYS A 146 -29.79 -37.85 -2.88
N ILE A 147 -28.72 -37.87 -3.67
CA ILE A 147 -28.17 -39.12 -4.23
C ILE A 147 -27.62 -40.01 -3.10
N GLU A 148 -26.99 -39.41 -2.08
CA GLU A 148 -26.52 -40.13 -0.90
C GLU A 148 -27.69 -40.75 -0.12
N SER A 149 -28.80 -40.02 0.06
CA SER A 149 -29.98 -40.58 0.72
C SER A 149 -30.60 -41.72 -0.10
N GLU A 150 -30.74 -41.55 -1.41
CA GLU A 150 -31.27 -42.62 -2.28
C GLU A 150 -30.37 -43.87 -2.28
N ALA A 151 -29.04 -43.69 -2.30
CA ALA A 151 -28.09 -44.79 -2.21
C ALA A 151 -28.12 -45.47 -0.83
N ALA A 152 -28.31 -44.71 0.24
CA ALA A 152 -28.44 -45.24 1.59
C ALA A 152 -29.76 -46.03 1.74
N ASP A 153 -30.86 -45.53 1.19
CA ASP A 153 -32.16 -46.20 1.18
C ASP A 153 -32.08 -47.51 0.38
N LEU A 154 -31.42 -47.49 -0.80
CA LEU A 154 -31.17 -48.70 -1.59
C LEU A 154 -30.31 -49.73 -0.83
N MET A 155 -29.28 -49.29 -0.11
CA MET A 155 -28.47 -50.16 0.75
C MET A 155 -29.30 -50.79 1.87
N GLU A 156 -30.20 -50.03 2.49
CA GLU A 156 -31.11 -50.52 3.54
C GLU A 156 -32.10 -51.55 2.95
N GLU A 157 -32.68 -51.28 1.79
CA GLU A 157 -33.58 -52.19 1.09
C GLU A 157 -32.86 -53.49 0.71
N LEU A 158 -31.69 -53.38 0.08
CA LEU A 158 -30.87 -54.53 -0.27
C LEU A 158 -30.52 -55.36 0.96
N ARG A 159 -30.37 -54.75 2.15
CA ARG A 159 -30.06 -55.44 3.42
C ARG A 159 -31.16 -56.42 3.83
N THR A 160 -32.40 -56.14 3.49
CA THR A 160 -33.56 -56.98 3.81
C THR A 160 -33.69 -58.21 2.92
N ILE A 161 -33.12 -58.18 1.70
CA ILE A 161 -33.22 -59.27 0.73
C ILE A 161 -32.07 -60.27 0.91
N PRO A 162 -32.33 -61.54 1.27
CA PRO A 162 -31.31 -62.57 1.27
C PRO A 162 -31.04 -63.08 -0.15
N GLY A 163 -29.78 -63.04 -0.61
CA GLY A 163 -29.40 -63.58 -1.92
C GLY A 163 -27.99 -63.17 -2.37
N ARG A 164 -27.39 -63.95 -3.29
CA ARG A 164 -26.04 -63.68 -3.83
C ARG A 164 -25.97 -62.39 -4.65
N THR A 165 -26.97 -62.15 -5.48
CA THR A 165 -27.09 -60.93 -6.30
C THR A 165 -27.27 -59.69 -5.43
N ALA A 166 -28.08 -59.77 -4.37
CA ALA A 166 -28.23 -58.69 -3.40
C ALA A 166 -26.90 -58.39 -2.67
N LEU A 167 -26.13 -59.42 -2.32
CA LEU A 167 -24.82 -59.25 -1.70
C LEU A 167 -23.81 -58.57 -2.63
N GLU A 168 -23.81 -58.94 -3.92
CA GLU A 168 -22.96 -58.33 -4.95
C GLU A 168 -23.30 -56.84 -5.13
N LEU A 169 -24.59 -56.51 -5.26
CA LEU A 169 -25.05 -55.12 -5.34
C LEU A 169 -24.68 -54.32 -4.07
N ARG A 170 -24.79 -54.90 -2.87
CA ARG A 170 -24.34 -54.22 -1.64
C ARG A 170 -22.85 -53.91 -1.66
N ALA A 171 -22.03 -54.82 -2.20
CA ALA A 171 -20.59 -54.60 -2.32
C ALA A 171 -20.25 -53.47 -3.31
N GLU A 172 -21.11 -53.22 -4.29
CA GLU A 172 -20.98 -52.13 -5.26
C GLU A 172 -21.52 -50.78 -4.75
N VAL A 173 -22.67 -50.79 -4.06
CA VAL A 173 -23.33 -49.55 -3.59
C VAL A 173 -22.69 -49.02 -2.30
N ALA A 174 -22.11 -49.88 -1.45
CA ALA A 174 -21.38 -49.46 -0.25
C ALA A 174 -20.23 -48.45 -0.51
N PRO A 175 -19.29 -48.72 -1.44
CA PRO A 175 -18.23 -47.75 -1.74
C PRO A 175 -18.81 -46.47 -2.37
N MET A 176 -19.84 -46.57 -3.21
CA MET A 176 -20.51 -45.39 -3.79
C MET A 176 -21.09 -44.47 -2.70
N THR A 177 -21.80 -45.06 -1.73
CA THR A 177 -22.37 -44.32 -0.58
C THR A 177 -21.27 -43.65 0.24
N SER A 178 -20.17 -44.36 0.51
CA SER A 178 -19.03 -43.80 1.26
C SER A 178 -18.34 -42.66 0.51
N SER A 179 -18.20 -42.78 -0.82
CA SER A 179 -17.62 -41.75 -1.68
C SER A 179 -18.46 -40.48 -1.70
N LEU A 180 -19.79 -40.61 -1.84
CA LEU A 180 -20.73 -39.49 -1.81
C LEU A 180 -20.69 -38.74 -0.47
N LYS A 181 -20.61 -39.46 0.66
CA LYS A 181 -20.42 -38.86 1.99
C LYS A 181 -19.14 -38.04 2.08
N ASN A 182 -18.03 -38.59 1.60
CA ASN A 182 -16.73 -37.90 1.62
C ASN A 182 -16.76 -36.66 0.72
N GLN A 183 -17.31 -36.76 -0.49
CA GLN A 183 -17.48 -35.60 -1.38
C GLN A 183 -18.34 -34.52 -0.74
N ARG A 184 -19.43 -34.89 -0.05
CA ARG A 184 -20.29 -33.94 0.66
C ARG A 184 -19.53 -33.18 1.77
N LEU A 185 -18.72 -33.90 2.55
CA LEU A 185 -17.89 -33.28 3.59
C LEU A 185 -16.89 -32.29 3.00
N GLU A 186 -16.22 -32.67 1.91
CA GLU A 186 -15.29 -31.80 1.19
C GLU A 186 -15.97 -30.54 0.65
N LEU A 187 -17.15 -30.67 0.04
CA LEU A 187 -17.90 -29.51 -0.44
C LEU A 187 -18.36 -28.59 0.70
N ASN A 188 -18.80 -29.16 1.83
CA ASN A 188 -19.14 -28.37 3.02
C ASN A 188 -17.94 -27.61 3.56
N GLU A 189 -16.76 -28.24 3.61
CA GLU A 189 -15.53 -27.56 4.02
C GLU A 189 -15.22 -26.36 3.12
N ARG A 190 -15.39 -26.51 1.80
CA ARG A 190 -15.22 -25.41 0.84
C ARG A 190 -16.23 -24.27 1.09
N VAL A 191 -17.50 -24.58 1.40
CA VAL A 191 -18.51 -23.55 1.75
C VAL A 191 -18.14 -22.81 3.04
N THR A 192 -17.66 -23.54 4.05
CA THR A 192 -17.18 -22.94 5.31
C THR A 192 -16.01 -22.00 5.05
N LYS A 193 -15.01 -22.41 4.26
CA LYS A 193 -13.87 -21.55 3.86
C LYS A 193 -14.33 -20.27 3.16
N ILE A 194 -15.33 -20.36 2.27
CA ILE A 194 -15.88 -19.16 1.62
C ILE A 194 -16.57 -18.24 2.64
N SER A 195 -17.27 -18.81 3.61
CA SER A 195 -17.94 -18.06 4.68
C SER A 195 -16.95 -17.39 5.64
N GLU A 196 -15.83 -18.05 5.96
CA GLU A 196 -14.72 -17.51 6.76
C GLU A 196 -14.06 -16.30 6.10
N LEU A 197 -14.04 -16.25 4.75
CA LEU A 197 -13.62 -15.08 3.98
C LEU A 197 -14.64 -13.91 4.02
N GLY A 198 -15.70 -14.01 4.83
CA GLY A 198 -16.74 -12.99 4.95
C GLY A 198 -17.64 -12.87 3.72
N ILE A 199 -17.69 -13.92 2.89
CA ILE A 199 -18.57 -14.01 1.73
C ILE A 199 -19.75 -14.90 2.13
N ARG A 200 -20.93 -14.29 2.29
CA ARG A 200 -22.17 -15.04 2.52
C ARG A 200 -22.56 -15.78 1.23
N VAL A 201 -22.80 -17.08 1.37
CA VAL A 201 -23.24 -18.04 0.36
C VAL A 201 -24.55 -18.67 0.79
#